data_AF-A0A6J5JVA9-F1
#
_entry.id   AF-A0A6J5JVA9-F1
#
_cell.length_a   1.000
_cell.length_b   1.000
_cell.length_c   1.000
_cell.angle_alpha   90.00
_cell.angle_beta   90.00
_cell.angle_gamma   90.00
#
_symmetry.space_group_name_H-M   'P 1'
#
loop_
_entity.id
_entity.type
_entity.pdbx_description
1 polymer ?
#
loop_
_entity_poly.entity_id
_entity_poly.type
_entity_poly.pdbx_seq_one_letter_code
_entity_poly.pdbx_strand_id
1 'polypeptide(L)'
;MPENTHVSPNGNRYKLVAARTTTPTSDASPKPVTPRSKTFWKSIREWTDTDIAEYHRTVPQLAAQIQAETYWDRNGSTRANRFTCEDFALRLLIQFSALRGLPLNVTTGVRSYRNEEIYGEPEHRRYDSTMYGFADMVSLTFGAPDVQRTGSNTTQLQTPESLLPGDMLVQANDRAGIGHHVQMVTRVSPSSIAIMQGNSSGVIVRPFTTIMRIFGRNRADPQSASYAGMGVENGHYTPGEDGWDYRNETTGAEVRNFLKQFQLYRWNFTAFNQ
;
A
#
# COMPACT_ATOMS: atom_id res chain seq x y z
N MET A 1 0.72 5.58 -25.66
CA MET A 1 -0.01 6.01 -24.45
C MET A 1 0.94 6.86 -23.63
N PRO A 2 0.55 8.06 -23.16
CA PRO A 2 1.52 9.03 -22.68
C PRO A 2 2.14 8.59 -21.35
N GLU A 3 3.47 8.49 -21.31
CA GLU A 3 4.28 8.16 -20.13
C GLU A 3 4.09 9.21 -19.03
N ASN A 4 3.76 8.79 -17.81
CA ASN A 4 3.69 9.69 -16.66
C ASN A 4 5.10 9.86 -16.09
N THR A 5 5.74 11.01 -16.31
CA THR A 5 7.06 11.28 -15.73
C THR A 5 6.89 11.59 -14.24
N HIS A 6 7.20 10.63 -13.38
CA HIS A 6 7.23 10.82 -11.93
C HIS A 6 8.47 11.63 -11.52
N VAL A 7 8.26 12.79 -10.89
CA VAL A 7 9.30 13.63 -10.31
C VAL A 7 9.14 13.57 -8.80
N SER A 8 10.20 13.18 -8.07
CA SER A 8 10.16 13.15 -6.61
C SER A 8 10.09 14.57 -6.02
N PRO A 9 9.69 14.73 -4.73
CA PRO A 9 9.69 16.02 -4.05
C PRO A 9 11.04 16.78 -4.09
N ASN A 10 12.14 16.06 -4.36
CA ASN A 10 13.49 16.62 -4.44
C ASN A 10 14.01 16.74 -5.89
N GLY A 11 13.18 16.50 -6.91
CA GLY A 11 13.53 16.67 -8.33
C GLY A 11 14.36 15.54 -8.96
N ASN A 12 14.54 14.39 -8.28
CA ASN A 12 15.39 13.31 -8.79
C ASN A 12 14.69 12.49 -9.90
N ARG A 13 15.41 12.28 -11.02
CA ARG A 13 15.01 11.40 -12.13
C ARG A 13 15.65 10.01 -11.97
N TYR A 14 14.86 8.95 -11.95
CA TYR A 14 15.35 7.58 -11.81
C TYR A 14 15.82 6.99 -13.16
N LYS A 15 16.90 6.21 -13.15
CA LYS A 15 17.53 5.61 -14.35
C LYS A 15 17.44 4.08 -14.29
N LEU A 16 17.12 3.47 -15.44
CA LEU A 16 17.04 2.01 -15.65
C LEU A 16 18.40 1.32 -15.36
N VAL A 17 18.39 0.17 -14.65
CA VAL A 17 19.60 -0.60 -14.30
C VAL A 17 19.56 -2.01 -14.92
N ALA A 18 20.75 -2.55 -15.23
CA ALA A 18 21.02 -3.73 -16.07
C ALA A 18 20.66 -5.10 -15.46
N ALA A 19 20.36 -6.07 -16.35
CA ALA A 19 19.88 -7.43 -16.07
C ALA A 19 20.99 -8.45 -15.69
N ARG A 20 20.59 -9.56 -15.04
CA ARG A 20 21.44 -10.73 -14.68
C ARG A 20 20.95 -12.01 -15.39
N THR A 21 21.85 -12.97 -15.64
CA THR A 21 21.63 -14.20 -16.45
C THR A 21 21.46 -15.46 -15.58
N THR A 22 20.47 -16.31 -15.88
CA THR A 22 20.37 -17.72 -15.40
C THR A 22 19.76 -18.63 -16.47
N THR A 23 20.08 -19.94 -16.45
CA THR A 23 19.73 -20.94 -17.47
C THR A 23 18.48 -21.76 -17.11
N PRO A 24 17.49 -21.98 -18.01
CA PRO A 24 16.32 -22.86 -17.76
C PRO A 24 16.62 -24.36 -17.91
N THR A 25 15.95 -25.20 -17.11
CA THR A 25 16.22 -26.65 -16.93
C THR A 25 15.62 -27.59 -17.99
N SER A 26 15.00 -27.10 -19.06
CA SER A 26 14.32 -27.98 -20.05
C SER A 26 14.41 -27.55 -21.52
N ASP A 27 15.31 -26.62 -21.86
CA ASP A 27 15.56 -26.24 -23.25
C ASP A 27 16.84 -26.94 -23.76
N ALA A 28 16.69 -27.87 -24.71
CA ALA A 28 17.81 -28.57 -25.34
C ALA A 28 18.53 -27.70 -26.40
N SER A 29 18.08 -26.46 -26.61
CA SER A 29 18.78 -25.50 -27.46
C SER A 29 19.76 -24.65 -26.60
N PRO A 30 21.05 -24.58 -26.95
CA PRO A 30 22.08 -23.88 -26.16
C PRO A 30 22.01 -22.36 -26.37
N LYS A 31 20.81 -21.79 -26.44
CA LYS A 31 20.64 -20.34 -26.47
C LYS A 31 20.50 -19.87 -25.03
N PRO A 32 21.41 -19.03 -24.52
CA PRO A 32 21.23 -18.38 -23.23
C PRO A 32 19.92 -17.59 -23.27
N VAL A 33 18.92 -18.03 -22.51
CA VAL A 33 17.72 -17.25 -22.27
C VAL A 33 18.07 -16.28 -21.15
N THR A 34 18.23 -14.99 -21.47
CA THR A 34 18.40 -13.98 -20.42
C THR A 34 17.03 -13.69 -19.81
N PRO A 35 16.75 -14.09 -18.55
CA PRO A 35 15.54 -13.63 -17.89
C PRO A 35 15.61 -12.11 -17.81
N ARG A 36 14.64 -11.45 -18.44
CA ARG A 36 14.46 -10.01 -18.25
C ARG A 36 13.87 -9.84 -16.85
N SER A 37 14.38 -8.89 -16.08
CA SER A 37 13.78 -8.52 -14.79
C SER A 37 13.10 -7.16 -14.89
N LYS A 38 12.03 -6.99 -14.12
CA LYS A 38 11.42 -5.69 -13.81
C LYS A 38 11.89 -5.29 -12.43
N THR A 39 12.81 -4.32 -12.34
CA THR A 39 13.30 -3.77 -11.07
C THR A 39 12.67 -2.40 -10.86
N PHE A 40 11.84 -2.26 -9.82
CA PHE A 40 11.24 -0.98 -9.43
C PHE A 40 12.18 -0.18 -8.53
N TRP A 41 12.87 -0.87 -7.63
CA TRP A 41 14.09 -0.43 -6.96
C TRP A 41 14.92 -1.66 -6.59
N LYS A 42 16.23 -1.49 -6.46
CA LYS A 42 17.13 -2.56 -6.09
C LYS A 42 17.11 -2.79 -4.58
N SER A 43 16.93 -4.04 -4.16
CA SER A 43 17.18 -4.44 -2.78
C SER A 43 18.69 -4.48 -2.54
N ILE A 44 19.19 -3.70 -1.57
CA ILE A 44 20.63 -3.63 -1.24
C ILE A 44 20.93 -4.20 0.14
N ARG A 45 19.90 -4.47 0.94
CA ARG A 45 19.96 -5.01 2.29
C ARG A 45 18.59 -5.52 2.72
N GLU A 46 18.56 -6.33 3.76
CA GLU A 46 17.33 -6.88 4.35
C GLU A 46 16.73 -5.96 5.42
N TRP A 47 15.46 -6.18 5.74
CA TRP A 47 14.82 -5.60 6.91
C TRP A 47 15.50 -6.11 8.18
N THR A 48 15.88 -5.17 9.05
CA THR A 48 16.38 -5.43 10.41
C THR A 48 15.45 -4.79 11.44
N ASP A 49 15.59 -5.18 12.71
CA ASP A 49 14.84 -4.53 13.81
C ASP A 49 15.05 -3.01 13.86
N THR A 50 16.25 -2.54 13.51
CA THR A 50 16.56 -1.12 13.38
C THR A 50 15.72 -0.45 12.29
N ASP A 51 15.54 -1.11 11.14
CA ASP A 51 14.71 -0.59 10.05
C ASP A 51 13.23 -0.58 10.40
N ILE A 52 12.77 -1.59 11.14
CA ILE A 52 11.39 -1.70 11.61
C ILE A 52 11.11 -0.58 12.62
N ALA A 53 11.99 -0.35 13.59
CA ALA A 53 11.87 0.76 14.52
C ALA A 53 11.89 2.11 13.80
N GLU A 54 12.77 2.26 12.81
CA GLU A 54 12.86 3.47 11.99
C GLU A 54 11.61 3.70 11.13
N TYR A 55 10.99 2.63 10.61
CA TYR A 55 9.71 2.69 9.91
C TYR A 55 8.64 3.28 10.82
N HIS A 56 8.43 2.67 11.98
CA HIS A 56 7.44 3.14 12.94
C HIS A 56 7.68 4.59 13.38
N ARG A 57 8.94 4.98 13.58
CA ARG A 57 9.32 6.36 13.93
C ARG A 57 9.02 7.36 12.80
N THR A 58 9.17 6.95 11.54
CA THR A 58 9.06 7.83 10.36
C THR A 58 7.64 7.98 9.86
N VAL A 59 6.78 6.98 10.08
CA VAL A 59 5.40 6.95 9.58
C VAL A 59 4.61 8.25 9.82
N PRO A 60 4.61 8.88 11.02
CA PRO A 60 3.81 10.09 11.23
C PRO A 60 4.18 11.22 10.26
N GLN A 61 5.47 11.45 10.04
CA GLN A 61 5.96 12.48 9.14
C GLN A 61 5.75 12.10 7.67
N LEU A 62 5.99 10.83 7.32
CA LEU A 62 5.80 10.35 5.96
C LEU A 62 4.32 10.36 5.54
N ALA A 63 3.42 10.04 6.44
CA ALA A 63 1.98 10.06 6.21
C ALA A 63 1.48 11.49 5.94
N ALA A 64 1.91 12.46 6.75
CA ALA A 64 1.62 13.88 6.51
C ALA A 64 2.19 14.38 5.17
N GLN A 65 3.41 13.96 4.82
CA GLN A 65 4.02 14.30 3.53
C GLN A 65 3.18 13.75 2.37
N ILE A 66 2.82 12.46 2.40
CA ILE A 66 2.05 11.80 1.32
C ILE A 66 0.63 12.41 1.23
N GLN A 67 0.01 12.77 2.36
CA GLN A 67 -1.28 13.45 2.37
C GLN A 67 -1.21 14.82 1.68
N ALA A 68 -0.10 15.57 1.86
CA ALA A 68 0.09 16.89 1.28
C ALA A 68 0.67 16.86 -0.16
N GLU A 69 1.08 15.70 -0.66
CA GLU A 69 1.64 15.56 -2.02
C GLU A 69 0.60 15.97 -3.08
N THR A 70 1.05 16.81 -4.03
CA THR A 70 0.29 17.22 -5.21
C THR A 70 1.05 16.82 -6.47
N TYR A 71 0.32 16.33 -7.47
CA TYR A 71 0.86 15.86 -8.73
C TYR A 71 0.54 16.86 -9.83
N TRP A 72 1.52 17.10 -10.68
CA TRP A 72 1.36 17.91 -11.88
C TRP A 72 1.13 16.98 -13.06
N ASP A 73 0.02 17.17 -13.79
CA ASP A 73 -0.08 16.59 -15.11
C ASP A 73 0.74 17.40 -16.14
N ARG A 74 0.95 16.85 -17.33
CA ARG A 74 1.72 17.52 -18.40
C ARG A 74 1.11 18.85 -18.85
N ASN A 75 -0.15 19.13 -18.49
CA ASN A 75 -0.84 20.38 -18.79
C ASN A 75 -0.71 21.41 -17.66
N GLY A 76 0.09 21.10 -16.62
CA GLY A 76 0.30 21.97 -15.46
C GLY A 76 -0.86 21.98 -14.47
N SER A 77 -1.83 21.07 -14.59
CA SER A 77 -2.90 20.94 -13.59
C SER A 77 -2.37 20.19 -12.38
N THR A 78 -2.60 20.77 -11.19
CA THR A 78 -2.34 20.09 -9.93
C THR A 78 -3.50 19.20 -9.55
N ARG A 79 -3.21 17.97 -9.11
CA ARG A 79 -4.18 17.06 -8.52
C ARG A 79 -3.69 16.65 -7.14
N ALA A 80 -4.59 16.72 -6.16
CA ALA A 80 -4.36 16.17 -4.84
C ALA A 80 -4.24 14.64 -4.92
N ASN A 81 -3.45 14.07 -4.03
CA ASN A 81 -3.34 12.64 -3.88
C ASN A 81 -4.69 12.01 -3.54
N ARG A 82 -4.96 10.86 -4.16
CA ARG A 82 -6.17 10.06 -3.95
C ARG A 82 -5.75 8.65 -3.60
N PHE A 83 -6.39 8.07 -2.58
CA PHE A 83 -6.11 6.71 -2.15
C PHE A 83 -7.42 6.02 -1.77
N THR A 84 -7.57 4.74 -2.11
CA THR A 84 -8.45 3.84 -1.35
C THR A 84 -7.86 3.59 0.03
N CYS A 85 -8.62 2.98 0.92
CA CYS A 85 -8.21 2.76 2.31
C CYS A 85 -6.86 2.02 2.43
N GLU A 86 -6.68 0.92 1.67
CA GLU A 86 -5.44 0.14 1.64
C GLU A 86 -4.31 0.79 0.84
N ASP A 87 -4.62 1.55 -0.21
CA ASP A 87 -3.59 2.13 -1.09
C ASP A 87 -2.72 3.13 -0.35
N PHE A 88 -3.29 3.87 0.60
CA PHE A 88 -2.51 4.79 1.44
C PHE A 88 -1.49 4.04 2.32
N ALA A 89 -1.92 2.91 2.90
CA ALA A 89 -1.06 2.06 3.71
C ALA A 89 0.09 1.44 2.89
N LEU A 90 -0.23 0.95 1.69
CA LEU A 90 0.75 0.43 0.74
C LEU A 90 1.75 1.51 0.30
N ARG A 91 1.26 2.70 -0.06
CA ARG A 91 2.10 3.81 -0.52
C ARG A 91 3.16 4.20 0.51
N LEU A 92 2.79 4.21 1.80
CA LEU A 92 3.69 4.45 2.93
C LEU A 92 4.80 3.40 3.02
N LEU A 93 4.42 2.12 3.06
CA LEU A 93 5.35 1.00 3.12
C LEU A 93 6.31 1.00 1.93
N ILE A 94 5.78 1.18 0.72
CA ILE A 94 6.55 1.17 -0.53
C ILE A 94 7.54 2.34 -0.57
N GLN A 95 7.12 3.55 -0.19
CA GLN A 95 8.02 4.71 -0.17
C GLN A 95 9.18 4.51 0.80
N PHE A 96 8.87 4.06 2.02
CA PHE A 96 9.89 3.82 3.03
C PHE A 96 10.89 2.76 2.55
N SER A 97 10.39 1.64 2.01
CA SER A 97 11.18 0.52 1.52
C SER A 97 12.10 0.93 0.38
N ALA A 98 11.53 1.60 -0.64
CA ALA A 98 12.24 2.00 -1.84
C ALA A 98 13.37 3.00 -1.55
N LEU A 99 13.13 3.99 -0.68
CA LEU A 99 14.13 4.98 -0.30
C LEU A 99 15.31 4.38 0.48
N ARG A 100 15.13 3.20 1.08
CA ARG A 100 16.14 2.51 1.90
C ARG A 100 16.71 1.26 1.22
N GLY A 101 16.25 0.95 0.01
CA GLY A 101 16.64 -0.25 -0.74
C GLY A 101 16.31 -1.54 0.01
N LEU A 102 15.18 -1.56 0.72
CA LEU A 102 14.66 -2.73 1.43
C LEU A 102 13.78 -3.55 0.49
N PRO A 103 13.80 -4.90 0.59
CA PRO A 103 12.96 -5.75 -0.23
C PRO A 103 11.50 -5.61 0.19
N LEU A 104 10.61 -5.88 -0.76
CA LEU A 104 9.18 -5.91 -0.52
C LEU A 104 8.55 -7.04 -1.33
N ASN A 105 7.72 -7.85 -0.66
CA ASN A 105 7.01 -8.96 -1.26
C ASN A 105 5.57 -9.00 -0.70
N VAL A 106 4.62 -8.51 -1.49
CA VAL A 106 3.22 -8.36 -1.07
C VAL A 106 2.34 -9.31 -1.87
N THR A 107 1.51 -10.08 -1.18
CA THR A 107 0.65 -11.12 -1.76
C THR A 107 -0.81 -10.69 -1.81
N THR A 108 -1.47 -10.85 -2.95
CA THR A 108 -2.91 -10.61 -3.11
C THR A 108 -3.66 -11.91 -3.37
N GLY A 109 -4.98 -11.83 -3.57
CA GLY A 109 -5.78 -12.95 -4.07
C GLY A 109 -5.45 -13.40 -5.50
N VAL A 110 -4.57 -12.69 -6.20
CA VAL A 110 -4.20 -12.97 -7.60
C VAL A 110 -2.76 -13.47 -7.70
N ARG A 111 -1.80 -12.73 -7.14
CA ARG A 111 -0.38 -13.09 -7.17
C ARG A 111 0.41 -12.41 -6.06
N SER A 112 1.68 -12.77 -5.92
CA SER A 112 2.65 -11.99 -5.15
C SER A 112 3.39 -11.00 -6.06
N TYR A 113 3.66 -9.82 -5.50
CA TYR A 113 4.36 -8.73 -6.13
C TYR A 113 5.66 -8.45 -5.41
N ARG A 114 6.78 -8.50 -6.14
CA ARG A 114 8.10 -8.18 -5.60
C ARG A 114 8.63 -6.88 -6.18
N ASN A 115 9.41 -6.13 -5.42
CA ASN A 115 10.06 -4.92 -5.95
C ASN A 115 11.08 -5.23 -7.08
N GLU A 116 11.49 -6.49 -7.19
CA GLU A 116 12.24 -7.06 -8.30
C GLU A 116 11.54 -8.32 -8.80
N GLU A 117 10.97 -8.28 -10.01
CA GLU A 117 10.18 -9.38 -10.59
C GLU A 117 10.84 -9.96 -11.83
N ILE A 118 10.56 -11.23 -12.12
CA ILE A 118 10.83 -11.81 -13.44
C ILE A 118 9.86 -11.15 -14.43
N TYR A 119 10.40 -10.54 -15.47
CA TYR A 119 9.60 -9.84 -16.47
C TYR A 119 8.80 -10.84 -17.31
N GLY A 120 7.47 -10.67 -17.33
CA GLY A 120 6.58 -11.49 -18.17
C GLY A 120 5.12 -11.07 -18.06
N GLU A 121 4.73 -10.49 -16.92
CA GLU A 121 3.35 -10.05 -16.70
C GLU A 121 2.96 -8.86 -17.60
N PRO A 122 1.72 -8.81 -18.12
CA PRO A 122 1.22 -7.71 -18.95
C PRO A 122 1.41 -6.33 -18.31
N GLU A 123 1.26 -6.25 -16.98
CA GLU A 123 1.41 -5.03 -16.17
C GLU A 123 2.82 -4.44 -16.23
N HIS A 124 3.87 -5.26 -16.44
CA HIS A 124 5.25 -4.78 -16.43
C HIS A 124 5.58 -3.81 -17.57
N ARG A 125 4.81 -3.88 -18.67
CA ARG A 125 4.89 -2.92 -19.79
C ARG A 125 4.17 -1.62 -19.49
N ARG A 126 3.17 -1.68 -18.61
CA ARG A 126 2.25 -0.59 -18.33
C ARG A 126 2.78 0.36 -17.26
N TYR A 127 3.35 -0.18 -16.19
CA TYR A 127 3.81 0.61 -15.05
C TYR A 127 5.31 0.90 -15.13
N ASP A 128 5.70 2.11 -14.76
CA ASP A 128 7.09 2.53 -14.77
C ASP A 128 7.92 1.77 -13.73
N SER A 129 9.21 1.63 -14.00
CA SER A 129 10.18 1.03 -13.07
C SER A 129 10.57 2.01 -11.95
N THR A 130 9.58 2.41 -11.15
CA THR A 130 9.74 3.33 -10.01
C THR A 130 8.91 2.85 -8.82
N MET A 131 9.14 3.39 -7.62
CA MET A 131 8.31 3.06 -6.45
C MET A 131 6.81 3.38 -6.67
N TYR A 132 6.51 4.43 -7.45
CA TYR A 132 5.13 4.79 -7.79
C TYR A 132 4.50 3.78 -8.75
N GLY A 133 5.24 3.39 -9.79
CA GLY A 133 4.77 2.35 -10.72
C GLY A 133 4.56 1.00 -10.03
N PHE A 134 5.39 0.67 -9.03
CA PHE A 134 5.16 -0.51 -8.19
C PHE A 134 3.89 -0.38 -7.37
N ALA A 135 3.68 0.76 -6.69
CA ALA A 135 2.47 1.01 -5.91
C ALA A 135 1.20 0.89 -6.76
N ASP A 136 1.16 1.58 -7.90
CA ASP A 136 0.03 1.53 -8.82
C ASP A 136 -0.25 0.09 -9.32
N MET A 137 0.82 -0.67 -9.59
CA MET A 137 0.71 -2.05 -10.06
C MET A 137 0.15 -2.99 -8.98
N VAL A 138 0.58 -2.84 -7.72
CA VAL A 138 0.07 -3.64 -6.59
C VAL A 138 -1.40 -3.32 -6.31
N SER A 139 -1.76 -2.03 -6.31
CA SER A 139 -3.12 -1.53 -6.08
C SER A 139 -4.17 -2.10 -7.04
N LEU A 140 -3.75 -2.60 -8.22
CA LEU A 140 -4.67 -3.28 -9.15
C LEU A 140 -5.45 -4.43 -8.53
N THR A 141 -4.83 -5.15 -7.60
CA THR A 141 -5.40 -6.38 -7.02
C THR A 141 -5.34 -6.45 -5.51
N PHE A 142 -4.57 -5.57 -4.86
CA PHE A 142 -4.52 -5.51 -3.41
C PHE A 142 -5.75 -4.80 -2.85
N GLY A 143 -6.48 -5.47 -1.96
CA GLY A 143 -7.61 -4.88 -1.26
C GLY A 143 -7.49 -5.04 0.25
N ALA A 144 -8.41 -4.43 1.01
CA ALA A 144 -8.49 -4.58 2.46
C ALA A 144 -8.37 -6.04 2.98
N PRO A 145 -8.99 -7.06 2.36
CA PRO A 145 -8.80 -8.46 2.80
C PRO A 145 -7.36 -8.95 2.69
N ASP A 146 -6.55 -8.42 1.78
CA ASP A 146 -5.17 -8.86 1.59
C ASP A 146 -4.27 -8.38 2.74
N VAL A 147 -4.66 -7.33 3.48
CA VAL A 147 -3.99 -6.96 4.74
C VAL A 147 -4.11 -8.07 5.79
N GLN A 148 -5.19 -8.86 5.77
CA GLN A 148 -5.41 -9.94 6.74
C GLN A 148 -4.64 -11.23 6.41
N ARG A 149 -3.80 -11.25 5.38
CA ARG A 149 -2.98 -12.41 5.01
C ARG A 149 -1.81 -12.60 5.98
N THR A 150 -2.12 -13.16 7.14
CA THR A 150 -1.14 -13.47 8.17
C THR A 150 -0.09 -14.45 7.67
N GLY A 151 1.16 -14.24 8.05
CA GLY A 151 2.30 -15.09 7.64
C GLY A 151 2.90 -14.74 6.28
N SER A 152 2.27 -13.84 5.52
CA SER A 152 2.86 -13.27 4.30
C SER A 152 2.93 -11.76 4.37
N ASN A 153 1.78 -11.07 4.32
CA ASN A 153 1.75 -9.60 4.32
C ASN A 153 1.89 -9.03 5.73
N THR A 154 1.24 -9.67 6.71
CA THR A 154 1.10 -9.11 8.05
C THR A 154 1.24 -10.16 9.15
N THR A 155 1.35 -9.67 10.37
CA THR A 155 1.13 -10.40 11.61
C THR A 155 -0.04 -9.76 12.34
N GLN A 156 -0.89 -10.58 12.97
CA GLN A 156 -2.04 -10.08 13.71
C GLN A 156 -1.62 -9.66 15.12
N LEU A 157 -2.02 -8.46 15.52
CA LEU A 157 -1.84 -7.93 16.86
C LEU A 157 -3.08 -8.23 17.70
N GLN A 158 -2.88 -8.47 19.00
CA GLN A 158 -3.97 -8.92 19.88
C GLN A 158 -4.65 -7.77 20.61
N THR A 159 -3.91 -6.69 20.90
CA THR A 159 -4.44 -5.60 21.73
C THR A 159 -4.03 -4.22 21.20
N PRO A 160 -4.83 -3.17 21.44
CA PRO A 160 -4.51 -1.80 21.02
C PRO A 160 -3.20 -1.26 21.60
N GLU A 161 -2.80 -1.72 22.78
CA GLU A 161 -1.56 -1.30 23.46
C GLU A 161 -0.29 -1.77 22.71
N SER A 162 -0.42 -2.78 21.85
CA SER A 162 0.68 -3.26 21.02
C SER A 162 0.87 -2.46 19.73
N LEU A 163 -0.04 -1.54 19.41
CA LEU A 163 0.00 -0.73 18.21
C LEU A 163 1.17 0.25 18.22
N LEU A 164 1.79 0.38 17.05
CA LEU A 164 2.79 1.38 16.72
C LEU A 164 2.35 2.15 15.47
N PRO A 165 2.83 3.38 15.24
CA PRO A 165 2.59 4.07 13.98
C PRO A 165 3.05 3.22 12.81
N GLY A 166 2.24 3.06 11.77
CA GLY A 166 2.53 2.18 10.64
C GLY A 166 1.81 0.83 10.70
N ASP A 167 1.19 0.51 11.83
CA ASP A 167 0.25 -0.61 11.96
C ASP A 167 -1.13 -0.23 11.41
N MET A 168 -1.95 -1.24 11.15
CA MET A 168 -3.23 -1.10 10.45
C MET A 168 -4.37 -1.62 11.31
N LEU A 169 -5.47 -0.86 11.33
CA LEU A 169 -6.77 -1.29 11.82
C LEU A 169 -7.59 -1.72 10.61
N VAL A 170 -8.00 -2.98 10.56
CA VAL A 170 -8.82 -3.53 9.47
C VAL A 170 -10.24 -3.74 9.98
N GLN A 171 -11.21 -2.99 9.46
CA GLN A 171 -12.62 -3.14 9.82
C GLN A 171 -13.14 -4.45 9.22
N ALA A 172 -13.50 -5.39 10.09
CA ALA A 172 -13.77 -6.78 9.70
C ALA A 172 -14.83 -7.46 10.57
N ASN A 173 -14.94 -7.10 11.85
CA ASN A 173 -15.81 -7.81 12.79
C ASN A 173 -17.30 -7.53 12.54
N ASP A 174 -17.62 -6.43 11.86
CA ASP A 174 -18.95 -6.12 11.34
C ASP A 174 -19.30 -6.91 10.06
N ARG A 175 -18.34 -7.66 9.50
CA ARG A 175 -18.48 -8.43 8.26
C ARG A 175 -17.89 -9.83 8.35
N ALA A 176 -18.28 -10.58 9.38
CA ALA A 176 -17.87 -11.98 9.58
C ALA A 176 -16.34 -12.21 9.51
N GLY A 177 -15.56 -11.21 9.93
CA GLY A 177 -14.11 -11.25 9.93
C GLY A 177 -13.45 -10.92 8.58
N ILE A 178 -14.19 -10.49 7.56
CA ILE A 178 -13.63 -10.10 6.25
C ILE A 178 -13.41 -8.60 6.20
N GLY A 179 -12.14 -8.21 6.09
CA GLY A 179 -11.68 -6.84 5.99
C GLY A 179 -12.29 -6.13 4.78
N HIS A 180 -12.88 -4.96 5.00
CA HIS A 180 -13.45 -4.15 3.93
C HIS A 180 -13.05 -2.68 4.00
N HIS A 181 -12.38 -2.28 5.08
CA HIS A 181 -11.81 -0.96 5.27
C HIS A 181 -10.51 -1.04 6.07
N VAL A 182 -9.59 -0.11 5.82
CA VAL A 182 -8.27 -0.06 6.46
C VAL A 182 -8.00 1.35 6.96
N GLN A 183 -7.55 1.47 8.20
CA GLN A 183 -7.04 2.70 8.79
C GLN A 183 -5.58 2.50 9.19
N MET A 184 -4.73 3.45 8.85
CA MET A 184 -3.31 3.43 9.20
C MET A 184 -3.10 4.19 10.50
N VAL A 185 -2.46 3.57 11.49
CA VAL A 185 -2.07 4.22 12.74
C VAL A 185 -0.92 5.20 12.46
N THR A 186 -1.08 6.45 12.89
CA THR A 186 -0.07 7.50 12.72
C THR A 186 0.48 8.01 14.05
N ARG A 187 -0.21 7.77 15.16
CA ARG A 187 0.29 8.06 16.52
C ARG A 187 -0.42 7.19 17.54
N VAL A 188 0.29 6.82 18.60
CA VAL A 188 -0.27 6.09 19.74
C VAL A 188 0.17 6.75 21.03
N SER A 189 -0.73 6.86 22.00
CA SER A 189 -0.47 7.19 23.40
C SER A 189 -1.43 6.38 24.29
N PRO A 190 -1.22 6.34 25.62
CA PRO A 190 -2.17 5.68 26.52
C PRO A 190 -3.60 6.22 26.45
N SER A 191 -3.79 7.44 25.94
CA SER A 191 -5.10 8.11 25.87
C SER A 191 -5.61 8.31 24.45
N SER A 192 -4.86 7.94 23.41
CA SER A 192 -5.29 8.15 22.03
C SER A 192 -4.56 7.29 21.00
N ILE A 193 -5.30 6.88 19.97
CA ILE A 193 -4.75 6.29 18.74
C ILE A 193 -5.16 7.20 17.59
N ALA A 194 -4.22 7.92 16.99
CA ALA A 194 -4.47 8.72 15.81
C ALA A 194 -4.31 7.86 14.55
N ILE A 195 -5.19 8.09 13.57
CA ILE A 195 -5.19 7.37 12.31
C ILE A 195 -5.26 8.32 11.11
N MET A 196 -4.81 7.82 9.96
CA MET A 196 -5.08 8.36 8.65
C MET A 196 -5.67 7.26 7.77
N GLN A 197 -6.59 7.62 6.88
CA GLN A 197 -7.25 6.66 5.99
C GLN A 197 -7.48 7.26 4.61
N GLY A 198 -7.23 6.48 3.57
CA GLY A 198 -7.85 6.74 2.26
C GLY A 198 -9.36 6.48 2.34
N ASN A 199 -10.09 6.99 1.36
CA ASN A 199 -11.54 6.78 1.28
C ASN A 199 -11.93 6.46 -0.18
N SER A 200 -13.09 5.85 -0.41
CA SER A 200 -13.57 5.58 -1.75
C SER A 200 -14.95 6.18 -1.99
N SER A 201 -15.10 6.87 -3.12
CA SER A 201 -16.39 7.43 -3.53
C SER A 201 -17.30 6.32 -4.06
N GLY A 202 -18.03 5.66 -3.15
CA GLY A 202 -19.14 4.75 -3.45
C GLY A 202 -18.77 3.48 -4.25
N VAL A 203 -19.01 2.31 -3.65
CA VAL A 203 -19.08 0.99 -4.30
C VAL A 203 -17.75 0.50 -4.91
N ILE A 204 -16.76 0.24 -4.05
CA ILE A 204 -15.76 -0.82 -4.27
C ILE A 204 -16.24 -2.08 -3.53
N VAL A 205 -17.50 -2.49 -3.73
CA VAL A 205 -18.00 -3.77 -3.25
C VAL A 205 -18.06 -4.74 -4.42
N ARG A 206 -17.48 -5.94 -4.26
CA ARG A 206 -17.76 -7.05 -5.17
C ARG A 206 -19.29 -7.32 -5.13
N PRO A 207 -19.96 -7.49 -6.28
CA PRO A 207 -19.42 -7.80 -7.61
C PRO A 207 -19.23 -6.59 -8.56
N PHE A 208 -19.47 -5.35 -8.11
CA PHE A 208 -19.47 -4.17 -8.98
C PHE A 208 -18.10 -3.87 -9.61
N THR A 209 -17.01 -4.13 -8.88
CA THR A 209 -15.63 -4.02 -9.39
C THR A 209 -15.31 -5.06 -10.45
N THR A 210 -15.93 -6.25 -10.40
CA THR A 210 -15.78 -7.31 -11.40
C THR A 210 -16.48 -6.96 -12.71
N ILE A 211 -17.66 -6.35 -12.67
CA ILE A 211 -18.42 -5.93 -13.86
C ILE A 211 -17.77 -4.72 -14.55
N MET A 212 -17.30 -3.71 -13.81
CA MET A 212 -16.62 -2.54 -14.40
C MET A 212 -15.27 -2.89 -15.04
N ARG A 213 -14.58 -3.92 -14.53
CA ARG A 213 -13.36 -4.50 -15.13
C ARG A 213 -13.62 -5.11 -16.52
N ILE A 214 -14.83 -5.63 -16.79
CA ILE A 214 -15.24 -6.12 -18.12
C ILE A 214 -15.41 -4.97 -19.13
N PHE A 215 -15.76 -3.76 -18.67
CA PHE A 215 -15.91 -2.56 -19.52
C PHE A 215 -14.64 -1.70 -19.61
N GLY A 216 -13.46 -2.24 -19.23
CA GLY A 216 -12.17 -1.53 -19.33
C GLY A 216 -11.98 -0.39 -18.33
N ARG A 217 -12.85 -0.28 -17.30
CA ARG A 217 -12.76 0.73 -16.24
C ARG A 217 -12.39 0.05 -14.93
N ASN A 218 -11.10 0.01 -14.60
CA ASN A 218 -10.65 -0.53 -13.32
C ASN A 218 -10.64 0.58 -12.25
N ARG A 219 -11.61 0.57 -11.33
CA ARG A 219 -11.70 1.59 -10.26
C ARG A 219 -10.66 1.41 -9.15
N ALA A 220 -9.97 0.27 -9.12
CA ALA A 220 -8.83 0.00 -8.24
C ALA A 220 -7.50 0.45 -8.84
N ASP A 221 -7.48 0.89 -10.11
CA ASP A 221 -6.27 1.29 -10.81
C ASP A 221 -6.03 2.80 -10.68
N PRO A 222 -4.98 3.24 -9.96
CA PRO A 222 -4.73 4.67 -9.73
C PRO A 222 -4.51 5.47 -11.02
N GLN A 223 -4.11 4.81 -12.11
CA GLN A 223 -3.91 5.45 -13.42
C GLN A 223 -5.21 5.56 -14.23
N SER A 224 -6.31 4.96 -13.78
CA SER A 224 -7.61 5.07 -14.45
C SER A 224 -8.28 6.40 -14.12
N ALA A 225 -8.89 7.03 -15.12
CA ALA A 225 -9.77 8.18 -14.90
C ALA A 225 -10.99 7.86 -13.99
N SER A 226 -11.28 6.58 -13.79
CA SER A 226 -12.37 6.08 -12.94
C SER A 226 -11.91 5.64 -11.54
N TYR A 227 -10.64 5.88 -11.18
CA TYR A 227 -10.09 5.52 -9.88
C TYR A 227 -10.95 6.07 -8.74
N ALA A 228 -11.32 5.20 -7.80
CA ALA A 228 -12.32 5.50 -6.78
C ALA A 228 -11.75 6.21 -5.54
N GLY A 229 -10.43 6.26 -5.39
CA GLY A 229 -9.75 6.87 -4.24
C GLY A 229 -10.14 8.33 -4.04
N MET A 230 -10.15 8.73 -2.78
CA MET A 230 -10.46 10.09 -2.30
C MET A 230 -9.28 10.65 -1.52
N GLY A 231 -9.39 11.92 -1.10
CA GLY A 231 -8.41 12.54 -0.21
C GLY A 231 -8.30 11.78 1.11
N VAL A 232 -7.10 11.81 1.70
CA VAL A 232 -6.83 11.15 2.98
C VAL A 232 -7.52 11.92 4.10
N GLU A 233 -8.29 11.20 4.92
CA GLU A 233 -8.97 11.73 6.10
C GLU A 233 -8.19 11.41 7.37
N ASN A 234 -8.38 12.26 8.38
CA ASN A 234 -7.79 12.09 9.71
C ASN A 234 -8.86 11.66 10.71
N GLY A 235 -8.49 10.85 11.67
CA GLY A 235 -9.35 10.51 12.80
C GLY A 235 -8.53 10.09 14.00
N HIS A 236 -9.21 9.90 15.12
CA HIS A 236 -8.57 9.37 16.30
C HIS A 236 -9.55 8.55 17.13
N TYR A 237 -8.98 7.67 17.95
CA TYR A 237 -9.68 6.95 18.99
C TYR A 237 -9.27 7.47 20.37
N THR A 238 -10.22 7.49 21.30
CA THR A 238 -9.97 7.76 22.73
C THR A 238 -10.64 6.69 23.61
N PRO A 239 -10.08 6.38 24.79
CA PRO A 239 -10.75 5.51 25.75
C PRO A 239 -12.10 6.10 26.18
N GLY A 240 -13.15 5.28 26.13
CA GLY A 240 -14.48 5.53 26.69
C GLY A 240 -14.84 4.45 27.72
N GLU A 241 -16.09 4.42 28.17
CA GLU A 241 -16.54 3.49 29.22
C GLU A 241 -16.47 2.01 28.79
N ASP A 242 -16.89 1.71 27.55
CA ASP A 242 -17.04 0.34 27.04
C ASP A 242 -15.92 -0.10 26.07
N GLY A 243 -14.95 0.76 25.81
CA GLY A 243 -13.91 0.52 24.80
C GLY A 243 -13.36 1.81 24.22
N TRP A 244 -13.04 1.82 22.93
CA TRP A 244 -12.43 2.99 22.27
C TRP A 244 -13.43 3.68 21.35
N ASP A 245 -13.75 4.93 21.66
CA ASP A 245 -14.62 5.80 20.88
C ASP A 245 -13.83 6.41 19.71
N TYR A 246 -14.48 6.59 18.56
CA TYR A 246 -13.87 7.15 17.35
C TYR A 246 -14.42 8.53 17.05
N ARG A 247 -13.53 9.42 16.58
CA ARG A 247 -13.87 10.71 15.98
C ARG A 247 -13.12 10.90 14.65
N ASN A 248 -13.85 11.26 13.61
CA ASN A 248 -13.30 11.70 12.34
C ASN A 248 -13.06 13.22 12.40
N GLU A 249 -11.79 13.65 12.28
CA GLU A 249 -11.43 15.07 12.34
C GLU A 249 -11.75 15.82 11.04
N THR A 250 -11.95 15.10 9.94
CA THR A 250 -12.28 15.68 8.65
C THR A 250 -13.78 15.93 8.50
N THR A 251 -14.62 15.01 8.96
CA THR A 251 -16.09 15.09 8.82
C THR A 251 -16.82 15.47 10.10
N GLY A 252 -16.17 15.37 11.26
CA GLY A 252 -16.78 15.56 12.58
C GLY A 252 -17.64 14.38 13.05
N ALA A 253 -17.67 13.27 12.30
CA ALA A 253 -18.44 12.09 12.68
C ALA A 253 -17.86 11.41 13.93
N GLU A 254 -18.71 10.98 14.85
CA GLU A 254 -18.34 10.30 16.09
C GLU A 254 -19.08 8.97 16.23
N VAL A 255 -18.38 7.93 16.71
CA VAL A 255 -18.95 6.60 16.95
C VAL A 255 -18.39 6.01 18.24
N ARG A 256 -19.28 5.63 19.16
CA ARG A 256 -18.87 5.02 20.44
C ARG A 256 -18.41 3.58 20.27
N ASN A 257 -17.40 3.18 21.03
CA ASN A 257 -16.82 1.84 21.10
C ASN A 257 -16.64 1.21 19.71
N PHE A 258 -16.01 1.97 18.80
CA PHE A 258 -15.91 1.62 17.39
C PHE A 258 -14.72 0.71 17.09
N LEU A 259 -13.63 0.81 17.87
CA LEU A 259 -12.42 -0.01 17.64
C LEU A 259 -12.71 -1.51 17.71
N LYS A 260 -13.74 -1.95 18.44
CA LYS A 260 -14.16 -3.36 18.49
C LYS A 260 -14.54 -3.94 17.12
N GLN A 261 -14.83 -3.10 16.13
CA GLN A 261 -15.13 -3.53 14.76
C GLN A 261 -13.86 -3.90 13.98
N PHE A 262 -12.68 -3.58 14.51
CA PHE A 262 -11.40 -3.71 13.84
C PHE A 262 -10.58 -4.88 14.37
N GLN A 263 -9.83 -5.48 13.45
CA GLN A 263 -8.74 -6.38 13.72
C GLN A 263 -7.42 -5.63 13.49
N LEU A 264 -6.41 -5.92 14.30
CA LEU A 264 -5.16 -5.15 14.36
C LEU A 264 -4.04 -5.90 13.65
N TYR A 265 -3.28 -5.22 12.80
CA TYR A 265 -2.23 -5.85 11.99
C TYR A 265 -0.96 -5.01 11.91
N ARG A 266 0.19 -5.68 11.91
CA ARG A 266 1.50 -5.11 11.58
C ARG A 266 2.01 -5.73 10.29
N TRP A 267 2.72 -4.96 9.46
CA TRP A 267 3.40 -5.53 8.30
C TRP A 267 4.40 -6.61 8.72
N ASN A 268 4.49 -7.68 7.94
CA ASN A 268 5.42 -8.78 8.19
C ASN A 268 6.78 -8.47 7.55
N PHE A 269 7.50 -7.51 8.14
CA PHE A 269 8.76 -7.00 7.60
C PHE A 269 9.80 -8.10 7.33
N THR A 270 9.88 -9.12 8.19
CA THR A 270 10.83 -10.23 8.03
C THR A 270 10.45 -11.16 6.89
N ALA A 271 9.16 -11.38 6.62
CA ALA A 271 8.72 -12.14 5.45
C ALA A 271 9.05 -11.43 4.14
N PHE A 272 9.20 -10.11 4.13
CA PHE A 272 9.60 -9.37 2.93
C PHE A 272 11.04 -9.62 2.50
N ASN A 273 11.88 -10.22 3.36
CA ASN A 273 13.24 -10.63 2.98
C ASN A 273 13.26 -11.88 2.08
N GLN A 274 12.13 -12.55 1.87
CA GLN A 274 12.00 -13.84 1.16
C GLN A 274 11.44 -13.71 -0.28
#